data_AF-A0ABD0MZZ0-F1
#
_entry.id   AF-A0ABD0MZZ0-F1
#
_cell.length_a   1.000
_cell.length_b   1.000
_cell.length_c   1.000
_cell.angle_alpha   90.00
_cell.angle_beta   90.00
_cell.angle_gamma   90.00
#
_symmetry.space_group_name_H-M   'P 1'
#
loop_
_entity.id
_entity.type
_entity.pdbx_description
1 polymer ?
#
loop_
_entity_poly.entity_id
_entity_poly.type
_entity_poly.pdbx_seq_one_letter_code
_entity_poly.pdbx_strand_id
1 'polypeptide(L)'
;VTGHCVCVEGVSGPRCDTCARGYTGEFPHCERCHQCFAEWDVIVGDLTNQTYRLVQKVNTIKATGITGPYQTTINNVESSANSIRNILAQNPATQPLTEIQGLLEQATALMAEMNTNLNLTEETLSEISSDNNSTDTKLNSLKEEAQKLEQTVKELLDQVEFVKNSDIRGARASVNRYYEQSQMAEIRVNASTVDPDNLVNQSATLRTETEDLMNQTKEEFIQRQDEYSKKLDNLAGQLETLDLSELSEK
;
A
#
# COMPACT_ATOMS: atom_id res chain seq x y z
N VAL A 1 -8.74 -21.73 19.01
CA VAL A 1 -9.99 -22.53 19.06
C VAL A 1 -10.93 -21.82 20.00
N THR A 2 -11.96 -21.14 19.49
CA THR A 2 -12.95 -20.48 20.33
C THR A 2 -13.78 -21.57 21.01
N GLY A 3 -13.68 -21.72 22.33
CA GLY A 3 -14.26 -22.83 23.10
C GLY A 3 -15.77 -22.75 23.30
N HIS A 4 -16.53 -22.54 22.23
CA HIS A 4 -18.00 -22.53 22.25
C HIS A 4 -18.54 -23.93 21.94
N CYS A 5 -19.49 -24.39 22.76
CA CYS A 5 -20.19 -25.66 22.52
C CYS A 5 -21.18 -25.53 21.36
N VAL A 6 -21.36 -26.60 20.57
CA VAL A 6 -22.44 -26.68 19.57
C VAL A 6 -23.72 -27.08 20.29
N CYS A 7 -24.67 -26.15 20.39
CA CYS A 7 -25.91 -26.33 21.13
C CYS A 7 -26.96 -27.10 20.32
N VAL A 8 -27.76 -27.91 21.03
CA VAL A 8 -28.95 -28.56 20.46
C VAL A 8 -30.11 -27.55 20.33
N GLU A 9 -31.11 -27.90 19.53
CA GLU A 9 -32.27 -27.02 19.35
C GLU A 9 -32.96 -26.71 20.69
N GLY A 10 -33.30 -25.43 20.90
CA GLY A 10 -33.97 -24.97 22.11
C GLY A 10 -33.05 -24.46 23.22
N VAL A 11 -31.73 -24.64 23.11
CA VAL A 11 -30.74 -24.13 24.07
C VAL A 11 -29.66 -23.29 23.38
N SER A 12 -29.12 -22.32 24.10
CA SER A 12 -28.15 -21.32 23.63
C SER A 12 -27.19 -20.95 24.76
N GLY A 13 -26.23 -20.08 24.44
CA GLY A 13 -25.18 -19.62 25.34
C GLY A 13 -23.83 -20.31 25.07
N PRO A 14 -22.71 -19.76 25.58
CA PRO A 14 -21.37 -20.29 25.32
C PRO A 14 -21.19 -21.75 25.76
N ARG A 15 -21.97 -22.16 26.78
CA ARG A 15 -21.98 -23.51 27.35
C ARG A 15 -23.32 -24.24 27.14
N CYS A 16 -24.21 -23.70 26.30
CA CYS A 16 -25.55 -24.23 26.05
C CYS A 16 -26.41 -24.42 27.31
N ASP A 17 -26.29 -23.49 28.26
CA ASP A 17 -26.89 -23.53 29.59
C ASP A 17 -28.09 -22.58 29.75
N THR A 18 -28.53 -21.94 28.66
CA THR A 18 -29.67 -21.03 28.65
C THR A 18 -30.68 -21.43 27.57
N CYS A 19 -31.96 -21.14 27.75
CA CYS A 19 -32.95 -21.40 26.69
C CYS A 19 -32.71 -20.49 25.49
N ALA A 20 -32.79 -21.06 24.29
CA ALA A 20 -32.64 -20.32 23.04
C ALA A 20 -33.82 -19.37 22.82
N ARG A 21 -33.61 -18.33 21.98
CA ARG A 21 -34.67 -17.43 21.55
C ARG A 21 -35.82 -18.21 20.93
N GLY A 22 -37.06 -17.89 21.29
CA GLY A 22 -38.24 -18.65 20.88
C GLY A 22 -38.53 -19.89 21.73
N TYR A 23 -37.78 -20.07 22.83
CA TYR A 23 -38.01 -21.05 23.87
C TYR A 23 -38.05 -20.36 25.25
N THR A 24 -38.83 -20.90 26.17
CA THR A 24 -39.04 -20.40 27.54
C THR A 24 -38.87 -21.53 28.54
N GLY A 25 -38.63 -21.20 29.81
CA GLY A 25 -38.33 -22.16 30.88
C GLY A 25 -36.91 -22.02 31.41
N GLU A 26 -36.45 -23.04 32.11
CA GLU A 26 -35.11 -23.09 32.71
C GLU A 26 -34.38 -24.33 32.21
N PHE A 27 -33.11 -24.17 31.80
CA PHE A 27 -32.30 -25.27 31.29
C PHE A 27 -32.27 -26.44 32.31
N PRO A 28 -32.46 -27.70 31.88
CA PRO A 28 -32.55 -28.18 30.49
C PRO A 28 -33.97 -28.22 29.90
N HIS A 29 -35.00 -27.72 30.59
CA HIS A 29 -36.41 -27.83 30.22
C HIS A 29 -36.87 -26.57 29.48
N CYS A 30 -36.40 -26.41 28.24
CA CYS A 30 -36.77 -25.29 27.38
C CYS A 30 -37.96 -25.68 26.49
N GLU A 31 -39.12 -25.07 26.72
CA GLU A 31 -40.34 -25.27 25.94
C GLU A 31 -40.46 -24.21 24.85
N ARG A 32 -40.93 -24.59 23.66
CA ARG A 32 -41.11 -23.64 22.56
C ARG A 32 -42.17 -22.61 22.92
N CYS A 33 -41.86 -21.33 22.69
CA CYS A 33 -42.81 -20.24 22.84
C CYS A 33 -44.01 -20.40 21.88
N HIS A 34 -45.15 -19.78 22.24
CA HIS A 34 -46.36 -19.79 21.43
C HIS A 34 -46.10 -19.36 19.98
N GLN A 35 -46.88 -19.85 19.02
CA GLN A 35 -46.68 -19.59 17.58
C GLN A 35 -46.66 -18.10 17.23
N CYS A 36 -47.43 -17.27 17.95
CA CYS A 36 -47.44 -15.81 17.80
C CYS A 36 -46.08 -15.16 18.09
N PHE A 37 -45.16 -15.84 18.79
CA PHE A 37 -43.83 -15.32 19.05
C PHE A 37 -43.09 -15.02 17.75
N ALA A 38 -43.20 -15.87 16.71
CA ALA A 38 -42.49 -15.64 15.45
C ALA A 38 -42.93 -14.35 14.76
N GLU A 39 -44.23 -14.06 14.76
CA GLU A 39 -44.77 -12.81 14.20
C GLU A 39 -44.36 -11.59 15.04
N TRP A 40 -44.43 -11.73 16.35
CA TRP A 40 -44.06 -10.68 17.29
C TRP A 40 -42.56 -10.36 17.25
N ASP A 41 -41.72 -11.38 17.06
CA ASP A 41 -40.26 -11.27 17.00
C ASP A 41 -39.81 -10.42 15.80
N VAL A 42 -40.49 -10.57 14.66
CA VAL A 42 -40.26 -9.75 13.47
C VAL A 42 -40.59 -8.28 13.74
N ILE A 43 -41.73 -8.01 14.38
CA ILE A 43 -42.17 -6.63 14.70
C ILE A 43 -41.18 -5.96 15.66
N VAL A 44 -40.73 -6.68 16.69
CA VAL A 44 -39.76 -6.17 17.66
C VAL A 44 -38.39 -5.95 17.01
N GLY A 45 -37.97 -6.85 16.12
CA GLY A 45 -36.74 -6.69 15.34
C GLY A 45 -36.78 -5.44 14.46
N ASP A 46 -37.88 -5.23 13.74
CA ASP A 46 -38.07 -4.05 12.88
C ASP A 46 -38.10 -2.76 13.71
N LEU A 47 -38.88 -2.73 14.80
CA LEU A 47 -38.93 -1.58 15.71
C LEU A 47 -37.55 -1.27 16.30
N THR A 48 -36.74 -2.29 16.61
CA THR A 48 -35.38 -2.08 17.11
C THR A 48 -34.47 -1.48 16.05
N ASN A 49 -34.53 -1.96 14.80
CA ASN A 49 -33.74 -1.41 13.70
C ASN A 49 -34.14 0.04 13.40
N GLN A 50 -35.44 0.33 13.36
CA GLN A 50 -35.95 1.70 13.19
C GLN A 50 -35.49 2.62 14.32
N THR A 51 -35.56 2.16 15.58
CA THR A 51 -35.10 2.92 16.75
C THR A 51 -33.60 3.20 16.67
N TYR A 52 -32.80 2.21 16.27
CA TYR A 52 -31.36 2.39 16.08
C TYR A 52 -31.04 3.43 15.00
N ARG A 53 -31.70 3.33 13.83
CA ARG A 53 -31.54 4.30 12.73
C ARG A 53 -31.93 5.71 13.16
N LEU A 54 -32.98 5.85 13.97
CA LEU A 54 -33.43 7.14 14.48
C LEU A 54 -32.38 7.77 15.41
N VAL A 55 -31.83 7.00 16.35
CA VAL A 55 -30.77 7.46 17.27
C VAL A 55 -29.52 7.89 16.48
N GLN A 56 -29.10 7.11 15.49
CA GLN A 56 -27.95 7.46 14.65
C GLN A 56 -28.16 8.78 13.91
N LYS A 57 -29.33 8.99 13.27
CA LYS A 57 -29.65 10.25 12.61
C LYS A 57 -29.63 11.44 13.56
N VAL A 58 -30.17 11.27 14.77
CA VAL A 58 -30.15 12.32 15.82
C VAL A 58 -28.71 12.70 16.20
N ASN A 59 -27.83 11.71 16.37
CA ASN A 59 -26.42 11.93 16.68
C ASN A 59 -25.68 12.65 15.55
N THR A 60 -25.95 12.29 14.29
CA THR A 60 -25.38 12.99 13.12
C THR A 60 -25.82 14.46 13.10
N ILE A 61 -27.11 14.74 13.32
CA ILE A 61 -27.63 16.12 13.31
C ILE A 61 -27.03 16.94 14.47
N LYS A 62 -26.81 16.32 15.64
CA LYS A 62 -26.10 16.97 16.76
C LYS A 62 -24.65 17.29 16.41
N ALA A 63 -23.93 16.38 15.76
CA ALA A 63 -22.54 16.56 15.36
C ALA A 63 -22.36 17.68 14.32
N THR A 64 -23.33 17.85 13.40
CA THR A 64 -23.32 18.92 12.40
C THR A 64 -23.71 20.30 12.96
N GLY A 65 -24.13 20.37 14.23
CA GLY A 65 -24.60 21.58 14.88
C GLY A 65 -26.10 21.81 14.66
N ILE A 66 -26.84 22.03 15.76
CA ILE A 66 -28.28 22.30 15.74
C ILE A 66 -28.51 23.81 15.86
N THR A 67 -29.29 24.38 14.95
CA THR A 67 -29.71 25.78 15.01
C THR A 67 -30.91 25.97 15.94
N GLY A 68 -30.82 27.00 16.79
CA GLY A 68 -31.67 27.34 17.94
C GLY A 68 -33.06 26.69 18.08
N PRO A 69 -34.05 27.00 17.22
CA PRO A 69 -35.45 26.60 17.45
C PRO A 69 -35.70 25.08 17.41
N TYR A 70 -34.80 24.29 16.82
CA TYR A 70 -34.99 22.85 16.67
C TYR A 70 -34.32 22.02 17.77
N GLN A 71 -33.58 22.67 18.67
CA GLN A 71 -32.79 21.98 19.70
C GLN A 71 -33.67 21.23 20.70
N THR A 72 -34.75 21.85 21.16
CA THR A 72 -35.73 21.21 22.05
C THR A 72 -36.39 20.01 21.40
N THR A 73 -36.77 20.13 20.12
CA THR A 73 -37.43 19.04 19.37
C THR A 73 -36.49 17.85 19.19
N ILE A 74 -35.23 18.08 18.81
CA ILE A 74 -34.26 17.00 18.64
C ILE A 74 -33.92 16.31 19.97
N ASN A 75 -33.81 17.07 21.07
CA ASN A 75 -33.61 16.49 22.40
C ASN A 75 -34.83 15.64 22.84
N ASN A 76 -36.05 16.06 22.51
CA ASN A 76 -37.26 15.27 22.79
C ASN A 76 -37.32 13.96 21.97
N VAL A 77 -36.89 14.01 20.70
CA VAL A 77 -36.80 12.83 19.83
C VAL A 77 -35.75 11.86 20.36
N GLU A 78 -34.58 12.36 20.79
CA GLU A 78 -33.54 11.56 21.44
C GLU A 78 -34.06 10.87 22.71
N SER A 79 -34.71 11.63 23.60
CA SER A 79 -35.28 11.11 24.84
C SER A 79 -36.34 10.03 24.58
N SER A 80 -37.20 10.25 23.58
CA SER A 80 -38.22 9.28 23.18
C SER A 80 -37.61 8.02 22.57
N ALA A 81 -36.62 8.16 21.69
CA ALA A 81 -35.91 7.03 21.09
C ALA A 81 -35.13 6.21 22.14
N ASN A 82 -34.52 6.87 23.13
CA ASN A 82 -33.85 6.21 24.25
C ASN A 82 -34.84 5.49 25.18
N SER A 83 -36.03 6.05 25.38
CA SER A 83 -37.11 5.39 26.15
C SER A 83 -37.58 4.11 25.45
N ILE A 84 -37.80 4.18 24.13
CA ILE A 84 -38.14 3.00 23.31
C ILE A 84 -37.01 1.97 23.37
N ARG A 85 -35.74 2.41 23.28
CA ARG A 85 -34.57 1.53 23.41
C ARG A 85 -34.52 0.82 24.76
N ASN A 86 -34.85 1.52 25.85
CA ASN A 86 -34.87 0.93 27.19
C ASN A 86 -36.01 -0.10 27.36
N ILE A 87 -37.18 0.17 26.78
CA ILE A 87 -38.30 -0.78 26.77
C ILE A 87 -37.93 -2.03 25.96
N LEU A 88 -37.29 -1.83 24.80
CA LEU A 88 -36.80 -2.91 23.96
C LEU A 88 -35.72 -3.73 24.66
N ALA A 89 -34.75 -3.10 25.35
CA ALA A 89 -33.67 -3.75 26.09
C ALA A 89 -34.14 -4.62 27.27
N GLN A 90 -35.32 -4.33 27.83
CA GLN A 90 -35.95 -5.17 28.86
C GLN A 90 -36.60 -6.43 28.27
N ASN A 91 -36.61 -6.55 26.94
CA ASN A 91 -37.15 -7.71 26.27
C ASN A 91 -36.05 -8.75 25.97
N PRO A 92 -36.24 -10.03 26.33
CA PRO A 92 -35.32 -11.11 25.96
C PRO A 92 -35.06 -11.19 24.44
N ALA A 93 -35.99 -10.66 23.64
CA ALA A 93 -35.88 -10.57 22.19
C ALA A 93 -34.84 -9.54 21.67
N THR A 94 -34.09 -8.82 22.51
CA THR A 94 -33.10 -7.83 22.04
C THR A 94 -31.65 -8.11 22.41
N GLN A 95 -31.36 -9.19 23.14
CA GLN A 95 -29.97 -9.58 23.49
C GLN A 95 -29.01 -9.66 22.28
N PRO A 96 -29.40 -10.23 21.11
CA PRO A 96 -28.56 -10.23 19.92
C PRO A 96 -28.31 -8.82 19.35
N LEU A 97 -29.22 -7.86 19.59
CA LEU A 97 -29.14 -6.50 19.07
C LEU A 97 -28.22 -5.60 19.91
N THR A 98 -28.12 -5.84 21.22
CA THR A 98 -27.16 -5.14 22.10
C THR A 98 -25.70 -5.42 21.72
N GLU A 99 -25.40 -6.64 21.27
CA GLU A 99 -24.06 -7.03 20.84
C GLU A 99 -23.67 -6.34 19.52
N ILE A 100 -24.61 -6.28 18.57
CA ILE A 100 -24.46 -5.52 17.32
C ILE A 100 -24.28 -4.02 17.59
N GLN A 101 -25.01 -3.48 18.57
CA GLN A 101 -24.90 -2.07 18.95
C GLN A 101 -23.52 -1.73 19.53
N GLY A 102 -22.96 -2.61 20.37
CA GLY A 102 -21.61 -2.46 20.90
C GLY A 102 -20.51 -2.58 19.84
N LEU A 103 -20.71 -3.43 18.82
CA LEU A 103 -19.80 -3.53 17.67
C LEU A 103 -19.83 -2.27 16.80
N LEU A 104 -21.01 -1.66 16.61
CA LEU A 104 -21.16 -0.40 15.87
C LEU A 104 -20.51 0.78 16.60
N GLU A 105 -20.64 0.88 17.91
CA GLU A 105 -19.95 1.90 18.72
C GLU A 105 -18.42 1.76 18.62
N GLN A 106 -17.90 0.54 18.71
CA GLN A 106 -16.47 0.27 18.49
C GLN A 106 -16.01 0.67 17.09
N ALA A 107 -16.78 0.34 16.06
CA ALA A 107 -16.47 0.73 14.69
C ALA A 107 -16.44 2.26 14.51
N THR A 108 -17.38 2.98 15.13
CA THR A 108 -17.38 4.46 15.08
C THR A 108 -16.20 5.09 15.83
N ALA A 109 -15.80 4.52 16.97
CA ALA A 109 -14.63 4.97 17.71
C ALA A 109 -13.34 4.75 16.90
N LEU A 110 -13.20 3.58 16.27
CA LEU A 110 -12.07 3.27 15.41
C LEU A 110 -12.01 4.19 14.18
N MET A 111 -13.15 4.51 13.56
CA MET A 111 -13.20 5.46 12.46
C MET A 111 -12.77 6.87 12.90
N ALA A 112 -13.17 7.32 14.09
CA ALA A 112 -12.76 8.62 14.62
C ALA A 112 -11.24 8.67 14.86
N GLU A 113 -10.67 7.62 15.46
CA GLU A 113 -9.22 7.49 15.64
C GLU A 113 -8.47 7.48 14.30
N MET A 114 -8.95 6.70 13.34
CA MET A 114 -8.38 6.65 11.99
C MET A 114 -8.38 8.02 11.32
N ASN A 115 -9.46 8.79 11.47
CA ASN A 115 -9.58 10.12 10.90
C ASN A 115 -8.59 11.11 11.55
N THR A 116 -8.37 11.01 12.86
CA THR A 116 -7.33 11.82 13.54
C THR A 116 -5.92 11.46 13.06
N ASN A 117 -5.63 10.17 12.88
CA ASN A 117 -4.33 9.72 12.36
C ASN A 117 -4.11 10.15 10.90
N LEU A 118 -5.17 10.15 10.07
CA LEU A 118 -5.08 10.63 8.70
C LEU A 118 -4.75 12.13 8.64
N ASN A 119 -5.38 12.96 9.47
CA ASN A 119 -5.07 14.39 9.54
C ASN A 119 -3.61 14.63 9.97
N LEU A 120 -3.11 13.91 10.98
CA LEU A 120 -1.71 14.01 11.41
C LEU A 120 -0.74 13.57 10.31
N THR A 121 -1.10 12.51 9.57
CA THR A 121 -0.30 12.01 8.45
C THR A 121 -0.24 13.04 7.31
N GLU A 122 -1.36 13.70 7.01
CA GLU A 122 -1.43 14.74 5.98
C GLU A 122 -0.61 15.99 6.34
N GLU A 123 -0.66 16.42 7.61
CA GLU A 123 0.18 17.51 8.12
C GLU A 123 1.67 17.17 8.03
N THR A 124 2.06 15.97 8.49
CA THR A 124 3.45 15.49 8.42
C THR A 124 3.94 15.40 6.97
N LEU A 125 3.08 14.96 6.04
CA LEU A 125 3.42 14.88 4.62
C LEU A 125 3.65 16.27 4.02
N SER A 126 2.85 17.27 4.42
CA SER A 126 3.02 18.66 3.99
C SER A 126 4.35 19.25 4.47
N GLU A 127 4.71 19.01 5.74
CA GLU A 127 5.99 19.45 6.32
C GLU A 127 7.19 18.80 5.59
N ILE A 128 7.16 17.48 5.40
CA ILE A 128 8.20 16.75 4.65
C ILE A 128 8.33 17.26 3.21
N SER A 129 7.21 17.56 2.55
CA SER A 129 7.21 18.11 1.19
C SER A 129 7.89 19.49 1.12
N SER A 130 7.58 20.36 2.08
CA SER A 130 8.23 21.67 2.23
C SER A 130 9.73 21.54 2.49
N ASP A 131 10.12 20.66 3.41
CA ASP A 131 11.52 20.40 3.73
C ASP A 131 12.29 19.82 2.53
N ASN A 132 11.68 18.88 1.79
CA ASN A 132 12.29 18.31 0.60
C ASN A 132 12.56 19.39 -0.47
N ASN A 133 11.62 20.32 -0.69
CA ASN A 133 11.83 21.45 -1.60
C ASN A 133 12.97 22.38 -1.10
N SER A 134 13.06 22.61 0.21
CA SER A 134 14.16 23.38 0.83
C SER A 134 15.52 22.67 0.69
N THR A 135 15.56 21.35 0.83
CA THR A 135 16.78 20.56 0.64
C THR A 135 17.22 20.57 -0.82
N ASP A 136 16.30 20.42 -1.78
CA ASP A 136 16.63 20.44 -3.20
C ASP A 136 17.22 21.79 -3.63
N THR A 137 16.62 22.90 -3.18
CA THR A 137 17.15 24.25 -3.44
C THR A 137 18.55 24.46 -2.84
N LYS A 138 18.80 24.00 -1.61
CA LYS A 138 20.13 24.04 -0.98
C LYS A 138 21.15 23.18 -1.72
N LEU A 139 20.74 21.99 -2.18
CA LEU A 139 21.61 21.07 -2.93
C LEU A 139 22.00 21.67 -4.28
N ASN A 140 21.05 22.29 -4.99
CA ASN A 140 21.32 22.98 -6.24
C ASN A 140 22.28 24.15 -6.04
N SER A 141 22.08 24.97 -5.00
CA SER A 141 23.02 26.04 -4.63
C SER A 141 24.42 25.52 -4.35
N LEU A 142 24.54 24.45 -3.54
CA LEU A 142 25.84 23.85 -3.22
C LEU A 142 26.54 23.30 -4.47
N LYS A 143 25.78 22.70 -5.40
CA LYS A 143 26.29 22.21 -6.67
C LYS A 143 26.85 23.35 -7.53
N GLU A 144 26.13 24.46 -7.62
CA GLU A 144 26.59 25.65 -8.35
C GLU A 144 27.86 26.24 -7.71
N GLU A 145 27.92 26.33 -6.39
CA GLU A 145 29.11 26.78 -5.67
C GLU A 145 30.32 25.86 -5.90
N ALA A 146 30.11 24.54 -5.88
CA ALA A 146 31.16 23.56 -6.16
C ALA A 146 31.68 23.67 -7.60
N GLN A 147 30.80 23.85 -8.58
CA GLN A 147 31.17 24.06 -9.98
C GLN A 147 31.96 25.36 -10.17
N LYS A 148 31.51 26.44 -9.53
CA LYS A 148 32.22 27.73 -9.56
C LYS A 148 33.60 27.63 -8.91
N LEU A 149 33.71 26.90 -7.80
CA LEU A 149 34.98 26.62 -7.16
C LEU A 149 35.91 25.82 -8.08
N GLU A 150 35.41 24.75 -8.71
CA GLU A 150 36.19 23.96 -9.68
C GLU A 150 36.73 24.83 -10.81
N GLN A 151 35.89 25.72 -11.36
CA GLN A 151 36.30 26.64 -12.42
C GLN A 151 37.35 27.64 -11.94
N THR A 152 37.19 28.19 -10.73
CA THR A 152 38.16 29.12 -10.14
C THR A 152 39.51 28.42 -9.90
N VAL A 153 39.50 27.16 -9.45
CA VAL A 153 40.72 26.37 -9.27
C VAL A 153 41.41 26.10 -10.62
N LYS A 154 40.66 25.76 -11.68
CA LYS A 154 41.23 25.60 -13.03
C LYS A 154 41.86 26.89 -13.53
N GLU A 155 41.17 28.01 -13.40
CA GLU A 155 41.70 29.33 -13.79
C GLU A 155 42.98 29.68 -13.02
N LEU A 156 43.03 29.40 -11.72
CA LEU A 156 44.23 29.63 -10.91
C LEU A 156 45.38 28.71 -11.32
N LEU A 157 45.10 27.44 -11.65
CA LEU A 157 46.11 26.51 -12.16
C LEU A 157 46.69 26.98 -13.50
N ASP A 158 45.85 27.46 -14.41
CA ASP A 158 46.29 28.01 -15.70
C ASP A 158 47.17 29.25 -15.51
N GLN A 159 46.81 30.14 -14.58
CA GLN A 159 47.62 31.31 -14.24
C GLN A 159 48.99 30.90 -13.67
N VAL A 160 49.02 29.92 -12.77
CA VAL A 160 50.28 29.39 -12.22
C VAL A 160 51.14 28.74 -13.30
N GLU A 161 50.53 27.98 -14.21
CA GLU A 161 51.25 27.38 -15.34
C GLU A 161 51.80 28.45 -16.29
N PHE A 162 51.03 29.50 -16.59
CA PHE A 162 51.48 30.62 -17.40
C PHE A 162 52.70 31.32 -16.79
N VAL A 163 52.66 31.62 -15.48
CA VAL A 163 53.79 32.22 -14.76
C VAL A 163 55.01 31.30 -14.78
N LYS A 164 54.81 29.99 -14.52
CA LYS A 164 55.88 28.99 -14.54
C LYS A 164 56.54 28.89 -15.92
N ASN A 165 55.75 28.89 -16.99
CA ASN A 165 56.23 28.76 -18.36
C ASN A 165 56.83 30.06 -18.92
N SER A 166 56.66 31.19 -18.22
CA SER A 166 57.28 32.47 -18.60
C SER A 166 58.80 32.49 -18.33
N ASP A 167 59.32 31.63 -17.44
CA ASP A 167 60.76 31.42 -17.24
C ASP A 167 61.26 30.22 -18.04
N ILE A 168 62.46 30.31 -18.63
CA ILE A 168 63.05 29.26 -19.49
C ILE A 168 63.20 27.93 -18.74
N ARG A 169 63.55 27.97 -17.44
CA ARG A 169 63.68 26.73 -16.64
C ARG A 169 62.33 26.08 -16.40
N GLY A 170 61.31 26.87 -16.09
CA GLY A 170 59.95 26.38 -15.90
C GLY A 170 59.33 25.85 -17.19
N ALA A 171 59.54 26.53 -18.32
CA ALA A 171 59.12 26.06 -19.64
C ALA A 171 59.78 24.73 -20.00
N ARG A 172 61.10 24.60 -19.81
CA ARG A 172 61.82 23.34 -20.04
C ARG A 172 61.29 22.21 -19.15
N ALA A 173 61.03 22.47 -17.87
CA ALA A 173 60.46 21.48 -16.97
C ALA A 173 59.06 21.03 -17.43
N SER A 174 58.21 21.96 -17.90
CA SER A 174 56.91 21.62 -18.49
C SER A 174 57.03 20.75 -19.73
N VAL A 175 57.92 21.10 -20.67
CA VAL A 175 58.14 20.30 -21.89
C VAL A 175 58.60 18.89 -21.54
N ASN A 176 59.54 18.74 -20.60
CA ASN A 176 60.01 17.43 -20.17
C ASN A 176 58.89 16.60 -19.53
N ARG A 177 58.06 17.23 -18.69
CA ARG A 177 56.89 16.58 -18.09
C ARG A 177 55.88 16.12 -19.14
N TYR A 178 55.51 16.98 -20.10
CA TYR A 178 54.56 16.62 -21.15
C TYR A 178 55.12 15.53 -22.08
N TYR A 179 56.43 15.54 -22.33
CA TYR A 179 57.10 14.47 -23.05
C TYR A 179 57.04 13.12 -22.32
N GLU A 180 57.33 13.09 -21.02
CA GLU A 180 57.17 11.88 -20.19
C GLU A 180 55.71 11.40 -20.17
N GLN A 181 54.74 12.31 -20.03
CA GLN A 181 53.32 11.98 -20.08
C GLN A 181 52.92 11.39 -21.45
N SER A 182 53.42 11.95 -22.54
CA SER A 182 53.16 11.45 -23.89
C SER A 182 53.72 10.03 -24.08
N GLN A 183 54.94 9.77 -23.61
CA GLN A 183 55.52 8.41 -23.66
C GLN A 183 54.72 7.42 -22.83
N MET A 184 54.26 7.80 -21.63
CA MET A 184 53.41 6.93 -20.80
C MET A 184 52.05 6.65 -21.46
N ALA A 185 51.47 7.64 -22.13
CA ALA A 185 50.24 7.47 -22.88
C ALA A 185 50.44 6.54 -24.09
N GLU A 186 51.55 6.68 -24.81
CA GLU A 186 51.94 5.80 -25.90
C GLU A 186 52.12 4.35 -25.42
N ILE A 187 52.84 4.12 -24.31
CA ILE A 187 52.99 2.79 -23.70
C ILE A 187 51.62 2.19 -23.37
N ARG A 188 50.71 2.97 -22.76
CA ARG A 188 49.36 2.49 -22.42
C ARG A 188 48.56 2.10 -23.67
N VAL A 189 48.64 2.89 -24.74
CA VAL A 189 47.96 2.59 -26.00
C VAL A 189 48.56 1.34 -26.63
N ASN A 190 49.88 1.24 -26.73
CA ASN A 190 50.57 0.08 -27.29
C ASN A 190 50.26 -1.21 -26.50
N ALA A 191 50.21 -1.14 -25.17
CA ALA A 191 49.78 -2.28 -24.34
C ALA A 191 48.33 -2.73 -24.63
N SER A 192 47.49 -1.81 -25.08
CA SER A 192 46.09 -2.09 -25.39
C SER A 192 45.86 -2.56 -26.83
N THR A 193 46.79 -2.30 -27.76
CA THR A 193 46.58 -2.51 -29.20
C THR A 193 47.69 -3.28 -29.94
N VAL A 194 48.94 -3.20 -29.49
CA VAL A 194 50.12 -3.74 -30.19
C VAL A 194 50.68 -4.97 -29.48
N ASP A 195 50.71 -4.97 -28.15
CA ASP A 195 51.36 -6.03 -27.38
C ASP A 195 50.72 -7.41 -27.64
N PRO A 196 51.50 -8.50 -27.59
CA PRO A 196 50.94 -9.84 -27.61
C PRO A 196 49.94 -10.01 -26.47
N ASP A 197 48.75 -10.54 -26.78
CA ASP A 197 47.63 -10.70 -25.84
C ASP A 197 47.03 -9.37 -25.32
N ASN A 198 47.06 -8.32 -26.13
CA ASN A 198 46.44 -7.04 -25.78
C ASN A 198 44.90 -7.12 -25.64
N LEU A 199 44.33 -6.13 -24.95
CA LEU A 199 42.89 -6.04 -24.66
C LEU A 199 42.01 -6.09 -25.91
N VAL A 200 42.44 -5.46 -27.01
CA VAL A 200 41.69 -5.47 -28.27
C VAL A 200 41.66 -6.87 -28.87
N ASN A 201 42.78 -7.59 -28.86
CA ASN A 201 42.86 -8.96 -29.34
C ASN A 201 42.04 -9.92 -28.45
N GLN A 202 42.15 -9.80 -27.12
CA GLN A 202 41.33 -10.59 -26.19
C GLN A 202 39.83 -10.35 -26.43
N SER A 203 39.42 -9.09 -26.61
CA SER A 203 38.03 -8.75 -26.92
C SER A 203 37.59 -9.31 -28.26
N ALA A 204 38.46 -9.31 -29.27
CA ALA A 204 38.17 -9.90 -30.57
C ALA A 204 37.98 -11.42 -30.47
N THR A 205 38.88 -12.13 -29.77
CA THR A 205 38.78 -13.58 -29.53
C THR A 205 37.50 -13.92 -28.78
N LEU A 206 37.22 -13.24 -27.66
CA LEU A 206 36.01 -13.48 -26.87
C LEU A 206 34.73 -13.25 -27.69
N ARG A 207 34.72 -12.22 -28.54
CA ARG A 207 33.60 -11.95 -29.44
C ARG A 207 33.41 -13.12 -30.42
N THR A 208 34.48 -13.60 -31.04
CA THR A 208 34.40 -14.74 -31.97
C THR A 208 33.91 -16.00 -31.26
N GLU A 209 34.43 -16.33 -30.07
CA GLU A 209 33.94 -17.46 -29.27
C GLU A 209 32.45 -17.33 -28.92
N THR A 210 32.00 -16.11 -28.60
CA THR A 210 30.59 -15.83 -28.31
C THR A 210 29.73 -16.00 -29.57
N GLU A 211 30.18 -15.49 -30.71
CA GLU A 211 29.49 -15.64 -32.01
C GLU A 211 29.39 -17.10 -32.42
N ASP A 212 30.44 -17.90 -32.22
CA ASP A 212 30.46 -19.33 -32.49
C ASP A 212 29.47 -20.09 -31.59
N LEU A 213 29.46 -19.78 -30.29
CA LEU A 213 28.50 -20.37 -29.35
C LEU A 213 27.06 -19.99 -29.70
N MET A 214 26.83 -18.72 -30.08
CA MET A 214 25.51 -18.25 -30.53
C MET A 214 25.07 -18.99 -31.79
N ASN A 215 25.96 -19.19 -32.76
CA ASN A 215 25.65 -19.94 -33.99
C ASN A 215 25.37 -21.42 -33.69
N GLN A 216 26.15 -22.05 -32.81
CA GLN A 216 25.95 -23.44 -32.43
C GLN A 216 24.60 -23.67 -31.74
N THR A 217 24.19 -22.73 -30.88
CA THR A 217 22.94 -22.82 -30.10
C THR A 217 21.72 -22.25 -30.83
N LYS A 218 21.93 -21.64 -32.01
CA LYS A 218 20.90 -20.92 -32.77
C LYS A 218 19.70 -21.78 -33.14
N GLU A 219 19.94 -22.95 -33.72
CA GLU A 219 18.85 -23.81 -34.20
C GLU A 219 17.99 -24.32 -33.04
N GLU A 220 18.63 -24.76 -31.96
CA GLU A 220 17.93 -25.21 -30.76
C GLU A 220 17.10 -24.08 -30.12
N PHE A 221 17.65 -22.87 -30.05
CA PHE A 221 16.93 -21.71 -29.56
C PHE A 221 15.68 -21.41 -30.41
N ILE A 222 15.81 -21.42 -31.75
CA ILE A 222 14.70 -21.18 -32.68
C ILE A 222 13.63 -22.26 -32.53
N GLN A 223 14.02 -23.53 -32.42
CA GLN A 223 13.07 -24.63 -32.23
C GLN A 223 12.29 -24.48 -30.92
N ARG A 224 12.98 -24.22 -29.80
CA ARG A 224 12.29 -23.97 -28.51
C ARG A 224 11.36 -22.77 -28.59
N GLN A 225 11.77 -21.70 -29.27
CA GLN A 225 10.93 -20.51 -29.45
C GLN A 225 9.65 -20.83 -30.24
N ASP A 226 9.76 -21.59 -31.33
CA ASP A 226 8.60 -22.03 -32.12
C ASP A 226 7.67 -22.95 -31.32
N GLU A 227 8.23 -23.89 -30.55
CA GLU A 227 7.45 -24.74 -29.65
C GLU A 227 6.68 -23.94 -28.59
N TYR A 228 7.32 -22.95 -27.96
CA TYR A 228 6.65 -22.09 -26.99
C TYR A 228 5.57 -21.22 -27.64
N SER A 229 5.80 -20.69 -28.84
CA SER A 229 4.79 -19.93 -29.59
C SER A 229 3.55 -20.78 -29.83
N LYS A 230 3.72 -22.01 -30.33
CA LYS A 230 2.61 -22.95 -30.56
C LYS A 230 1.84 -23.29 -29.29
N LYS A 231 2.54 -23.45 -28.15
CA LYS A 231 1.88 -23.68 -26.85
C LYS A 231 1.05 -22.48 -26.40
N LEU A 232 1.55 -21.25 -26.61
CA LEU A 232 0.83 -20.03 -26.30
C LEU A 232 -0.41 -19.86 -27.19
N ASP A 233 -0.28 -20.11 -28.49
CA ASP A 233 -1.41 -20.06 -29.43
C ASP A 233 -2.49 -21.08 -29.06
N ASN A 234 -2.09 -22.30 -28.67
CA ASN A 234 -3.02 -23.32 -28.19
C ASN A 234 -3.74 -22.88 -26.91
N LEU A 235 -3.01 -22.33 -25.94
CA LEU A 235 -3.59 -21.84 -24.69
C LEU A 235 -4.56 -20.68 -24.92
N ALA A 236 -4.22 -19.75 -25.83
CA ALA A 236 -5.10 -18.66 -26.23
C ALA A 236 -6.40 -19.16 -26.87
N GLY A 237 -6.31 -20.15 -27.77
CA GLY A 237 -7.49 -20.82 -28.33
C GLY A 237 -8.32 -21.52 -27.25
N GLN A 238 -7.69 -22.20 -26.30
CA GLN A 238 -8.39 -22.81 -25.16
C GLN A 238 -9.14 -21.77 -24.33
N LEU A 239 -8.52 -20.62 -24.04
CA LEU A 239 -9.14 -19.49 -23.34
C LEU A 239 -10.35 -18.92 -24.10
N GLU A 240 -10.27 -18.83 -25.43
CA GLU A 240 -11.39 -18.35 -26.26
C GLU A 240 -12.55 -19.35 -26.31
N THR A 241 -12.24 -20.65 -26.28
CA THR A 241 -13.27 -21.72 -26.20
C THR A 241 -13.76 -21.99 -24.78
N LEU A 242 -13.14 -21.38 -23.76
CA LEU A 242 -13.52 -21.56 -22.37
C LEU A 242 -14.83 -20.81 -22.12
N ASP A 243 -15.93 -21.55 -22.20
CA ASP A 243 -17.26 -21.02 -21.93
C ASP A 243 -17.44 -20.81 -20.42
N LEU A 244 -17.47 -19.54 -20.00
CA LEU A 244 -17.69 -19.13 -18.62
C LEU A 244 -19.19 -19.10 -18.26
N SER A 245 -20.09 -19.48 -19.16
CA SER A 245 -21.53 -19.49 -18.87
C SER A 245 -21.93 -20.55 -17.84
N GLU A 246 -21.16 -21.63 -17.64
CA GLU A 246 -21.35 -22.56 -16.51
C GLU A 246 -21.07 -21.92 -15.13
N LEU A 247 -20.33 -20.80 -15.07
CA LEU A 247 -20.12 -20.03 -13.84
C LEU A 247 -21.17 -18.92 -13.62
N SER A 248 -22.05 -18.70 -14.59
CA SER A 248 -23.14 -17.71 -14.56
C SER A 248 -24.48 -18.30 -14.11
N GLU A 249 -24.60 -19.61 -13.91
CA GLU A 249 -25.80 -20.20 -13.30
C GLU A 249 -25.74 -20.09 -11.78
N LYS A 250 -26.17 -18.94 -11.27
CA LYS A 250 -26.89 -18.85 -10.00
C LYS A 250 -27.78 -17.62 -9.91
#